data_AF-A0A951DQJ3-F1
#
_entry.id   AF-A0A951DQJ3-F1
#
_cell.length_a   1.000
_cell.length_b   1.000
_cell.length_c   1.000
_cell.angle_alpha   90.00
_cell.angle_beta   90.00
_cell.angle_gamma   90.00
#
_symmetry.space_group_name_H-M   'P 1'
#
loop_
_entity.id
_entity.type
_entity.pdbx_description
1 polymer ?
#
loop_
_entity_poly.entity_id
_entity_poly.type
_entity_poly.pdbx_seq_one_letter_code
_entity_poly.pdbx_strand_id
1 'polypeptide(L)'
;GAIALWIAMAEYAPIFNLHALLWSLPGFSFLRAPARFSYLVVFACACLAAFGLQTLSARGPRVLIGLVGAVPAAALLAALLALLPTWRAVLTADPSGAPAIADAMYLSARAQYPIDPQLVVQGLLSSLDLATPKTAWSLALLAFTSLAFIVWLAVGVRRAVVAQAMFVGLIAIDLLTFAYDFHPRMPLDDMPPALPAGVAAGDRVLLHDSVELPMLEPNQLVGDGVNLAQGYSSLPPQRHIELESATSSQPALFDLWSAGFVLEPVAPSDSLVVGGVAFRQTHPIAGGFGGAQPAVFRANLGAVAVRLIGTLSYAYNIPQGQPVGTLTVNGTDYPIRAGIELSERAYDRPSLSGLLQHQKARTAVDFEEATPEGEDYIAHLYQADIRLAAASTDSRVRITPTDPKVLLDIYGIGLVAPDGSVQSLGLGDRDGLERVGPGVLRNTSALPRAYVLPRSQAFSPARQPDQTATQIVTAPGVDLHRQVLIEGDSTAGPDPVGSDLAVPALLQDVGPNEVRVTASATVPSYLILNDFTHRGWTARVDGQPARVYIANAMFRAVAIEPGQHTIDFVFQPLSHVIGAVISLVALVAAIGLAVYGLSSRR
;
A
#
# COMPACT_ATOMS: atom_id res chain seq x y z
N GLY A 1 -31.72 -5.08 -15.58
CA GLY A 1 -31.86 -3.60 -15.61
C GLY A 1 -31.82 -3.04 -14.20
N ALA A 2 -32.99 -2.82 -13.57
CA ALA A 2 -33.08 -2.20 -12.24
C ALA A 2 -32.24 -2.91 -11.16
N ILE A 3 -32.25 -4.25 -11.09
CA ILE A 3 -31.43 -5.02 -10.14
C ILE A 3 -29.93 -4.78 -10.37
N ALA A 4 -29.49 -4.69 -11.62
CA ALA A 4 -28.10 -4.42 -11.95
C ALA A 4 -27.66 -3.02 -11.51
N LEU A 5 -28.50 -2.01 -11.75
CA LEU A 5 -28.27 -0.64 -11.27
C LEU A 5 -28.25 -0.59 -9.74
N TRP A 6 -29.16 -1.31 -9.09
CA TRP A 6 -29.23 -1.41 -7.63
C TRP A 6 -27.95 -2.04 -7.05
N ILE A 7 -27.46 -3.15 -7.61
CA ILE A 7 -26.17 -3.75 -7.22
C ILE A 7 -25.02 -2.75 -7.42
N ALA A 8 -25.02 -2.00 -8.53
CA ALA A 8 -23.97 -1.02 -8.82
C ALA A 8 -23.94 0.15 -7.84
N MET A 9 -25.08 0.50 -7.22
CA MET A 9 -25.14 1.57 -6.21
C MET A 9 -24.55 1.16 -4.85
N ALA A 10 -24.38 -0.15 -4.59
CA ALA A 10 -23.80 -0.67 -3.35
C ALA A 10 -24.37 0.01 -2.07
N GLU A 11 -23.54 0.70 -1.30
CA GLU A 11 -23.93 1.39 -0.05
C GLU A 11 -24.86 2.59 -0.29
N TYR A 12 -24.90 3.13 -1.50
CA TYR A 12 -25.80 4.23 -1.89
C TYR A 12 -27.17 3.76 -2.36
N ALA A 13 -27.45 2.45 -2.28
CA ALA A 13 -28.73 1.90 -2.66
C ALA A 13 -29.85 2.39 -1.72
N PRO A 14 -31.03 2.81 -2.24
CA PRO A 14 -32.03 3.55 -1.46
C PRO A 14 -32.81 2.72 -0.42
N ILE A 15 -32.78 1.39 -0.50
CA ILE A 15 -33.63 0.51 0.33
C ILE A 15 -32.80 -0.60 1.00
N PHE A 16 -31.86 -1.21 0.28
CA PHE A 16 -31.06 -2.32 0.77
C PHE A 16 -29.75 -2.45 -0.02
N ASN A 17 -28.64 -2.77 0.65
CA ASN A 17 -27.35 -3.00 -0.02
C ASN A 17 -27.30 -4.41 -0.62
N LEU A 18 -27.86 -4.55 -1.83
CA LEU A 18 -27.88 -5.83 -2.55
C LEU A 18 -26.47 -6.34 -2.91
N HIS A 19 -25.49 -5.42 -3.01
CA HIS A 19 -24.08 -5.79 -3.20
C HIS A 19 -23.50 -6.49 -1.98
N ALA A 20 -23.83 -6.05 -0.76
CA ALA A 20 -23.42 -6.73 0.47
C ALA A 20 -24.00 -8.15 0.59
N LEU A 21 -25.21 -8.38 0.07
CA LEU A 21 -25.79 -9.73 0.00
C LEU A 21 -25.01 -10.66 -0.96
N LEU A 22 -24.51 -10.13 -2.09
CA LEU A 22 -23.63 -10.91 -2.97
C LEU A 22 -22.34 -11.31 -2.26
N TRP A 23 -21.80 -10.43 -1.41
CA TRP A 23 -20.60 -10.70 -0.60
C TRP A 23 -20.80 -11.78 0.46
N SER A 24 -22.02 -11.93 0.98
CA SER A 24 -22.32 -12.95 1.99
C SER A 24 -22.61 -14.34 1.40
N LEU A 25 -22.67 -14.47 0.06
CA LEU A 25 -22.84 -15.77 -0.58
C LEU A 25 -21.60 -16.66 -0.37
N PRO A 26 -21.78 -17.93 0.02
CA PRO A 26 -20.67 -18.86 0.18
C PRO A 26 -19.82 -18.94 -1.09
N GLY A 27 -18.51 -18.75 -0.94
CA GLY A 27 -17.56 -18.77 -2.05
C GLY A 27 -17.21 -17.41 -2.65
N PHE A 28 -18.12 -16.43 -2.59
CA PHE A 28 -17.88 -15.09 -3.14
C PHE A 28 -16.80 -14.33 -2.36
N SER A 29 -16.77 -14.51 -1.04
CA SER A 29 -15.74 -13.95 -0.16
C SER A 29 -14.34 -14.53 -0.38
N PHE A 30 -14.19 -15.66 -1.08
CA PHE A 30 -12.87 -16.19 -1.45
C PHE A 30 -12.24 -15.48 -2.66
N LEU A 31 -13.02 -14.68 -3.38
CA LEU A 31 -12.54 -13.94 -4.55
C LEU A 31 -11.76 -12.72 -4.05
N ARG A 32 -10.55 -12.51 -4.58
CA ARG A 32 -9.67 -11.39 -4.18
C ARG A 32 -10.30 -10.01 -4.39
N ALA A 33 -11.24 -9.89 -5.34
CA ALA A 33 -12.00 -8.67 -5.61
C ALA A 33 -13.45 -9.03 -6.00
N PRO A 34 -14.32 -9.38 -5.03
CA PRO A 34 -15.66 -9.89 -5.29
C PRO A 34 -16.51 -8.91 -6.10
N ALA A 35 -16.29 -7.59 -5.91
CA ALA A 35 -16.96 -6.54 -6.66
C ALA A 35 -16.78 -6.65 -8.19
N ARG A 36 -15.68 -7.21 -8.69
CA ARG A 36 -15.48 -7.45 -10.13
C ARG A 36 -16.47 -8.48 -10.70
N PHE A 37 -16.98 -9.37 -9.84
CA PHE A 37 -17.92 -10.41 -10.22
C PHE A 37 -19.38 -9.92 -10.19
N SER A 38 -19.64 -8.73 -9.65
CA SER A 38 -20.92 -8.02 -9.82
C SER A 38 -21.27 -7.86 -11.30
N TYR A 39 -20.27 -7.72 -12.18
CA TYR A 39 -20.48 -7.69 -13.63
C TYR A 39 -21.16 -8.96 -14.16
N LEU A 40 -20.83 -10.15 -13.63
CA LEU A 40 -21.47 -11.40 -14.05
C LEU A 40 -22.96 -11.45 -13.68
N VAL A 41 -23.30 -10.96 -12.48
CA VAL A 41 -24.69 -10.87 -12.02
C VAL A 41 -25.44 -9.85 -12.86
N VAL A 42 -24.85 -8.69 -13.09
CA VAL A 42 -25.39 -7.64 -13.96
C VAL A 42 -25.65 -8.19 -15.37
N PHE A 43 -24.68 -8.91 -15.94
CA PHE A 43 -24.79 -9.55 -17.25
C PHE A 43 -25.89 -10.61 -17.27
N ALA A 44 -25.96 -11.49 -16.29
CA ALA A 44 -27.01 -12.50 -16.19
C ALA A 44 -28.40 -11.87 -16.08
N CYS A 45 -28.56 -10.81 -15.27
CA CYS A 45 -29.80 -10.05 -15.19
C CYS A 45 -30.14 -9.35 -16.52
N ALA A 46 -29.15 -8.90 -17.28
CA ALA A 46 -29.35 -8.32 -18.61
C ALA A 46 -29.83 -9.39 -19.61
N CYS A 47 -29.21 -10.58 -19.62
CA CYS A 47 -29.66 -11.72 -20.43
C CYS A 47 -31.09 -12.14 -20.10
N LEU A 48 -31.44 -12.26 -18.81
CA LEU A 48 -32.80 -12.57 -18.37
C LEU A 48 -33.81 -11.50 -18.81
N ALA A 49 -33.45 -10.23 -18.68
CA ALA A 49 -34.28 -9.13 -19.17
C ALA A 49 -34.48 -9.21 -20.69
N ALA A 50 -33.43 -9.57 -21.44
CA ALA A 50 -33.53 -9.76 -22.89
C ALA A 50 -34.46 -10.93 -23.27
N PHE A 51 -34.39 -12.07 -22.57
CA PHE A 51 -35.32 -13.19 -22.79
C PHE A 51 -36.77 -12.82 -22.44
N GLY A 52 -36.98 -12.06 -21.37
CA GLY A 52 -38.29 -11.51 -21.02
C GLY A 52 -38.83 -10.61 -22.13
N LEU A 53 -38.00 -9.69 -22.63
CA LEU A 53 -38.35 -8.79 -23.72
C LEU A 53 -38.67 -9.54 -25.02
N GLN A 54 -37.88 -10.56 -25.36
CA GLN A 54 -38.14 -11.42 -26.50
C GLN A 54 -39.50 -12.12 -26.39
N THR A 55 -39.82 -12.65 -25.20
CA THR A 55 -41.10 -13.33 -24.93
C THR A 55 -42.28 -12.35 -25.04
N LEU A 56 -42.14 -11.14 -24.51
CA LEU A 56 -43.15 -10.07 -24.65
C LEU A 56 -43.31 -9.64 -26.11
N SER A 57 -42.20 -9.55 -26.86
CA SER A 57 -42.21 -9.21 -28.30
C SER A 57 -42.89 -10.23 -29.19
N ALA A 58 -42.94 -11.49 -28.75
CA ALA A 58 -43.66 -12.54 -29.45
C ALA A 58 -45.18 -12.49 -29.20
N ARG A 59 -45.63 -11.80 -28.13
CA ARG A 59 -47.02 -11.86 -27.63
C ARG A 59 -47.76 -10.51 -27.62
N GLY A 60 -47.07 -9.37 -27.76
CA GLY A 60 -47.65 -8.03 -27.66
C GLY A 60 -47.34 -7.09 -28.84
N PRO A 61 -48.03 -5.93 -28.93
CA PRO A 61 -47.80 -4.96 -30.01
C PRO A 61 -46.40 -4.31 -29.87
N ARG A 62 -45.64 -4.28 -30.98
CA ARG A 62 -44.26 -3.75 -31.04
C ARG A 62 -44.11 -2.31 -30.52
N VAL A 63 -45.19 -1.52 -30.57
CA VAL A 63 -45.27 -0.17 -30.02
C VAL A 63 -45.06 -0.15 -28.50
N LEU A 64 -45.60 -1.13 -27.77
CA LEU A 64 -45.44 -1.24 -26.32
C LEU A 64 -43.98 -1.50 -25.92
N ILE A 65 -43.22 -2.18 -26.77
CA ILE A 65 -41.81 -2.53 -26.54
C ILE A 65 -40.89 -1.35 -26.86
N GLY A 66 -41.23 -0.54 -27.87
CA GLY A 66 -40.57 0.75 -28.09
C GLY A 66 -40.75 1.72 -26.93
N LEU A 67 -41.95 1.75 -26.35
CA LEU A 67 -42.26 2.56 -25.16
C LEU A 67 -41.53 2.08 -23.90
N VAL A 68 -41.23 0.79 -23.76
CA VAL A 68 -40.54 0.21 -22.59
C VAL A 68 -39.00 0.23 -22.72
N GLY A 69 -38.46 0.26 -23.95
CA GLY A 69 -37.01 0.22 -24.18
C GLY A 69 -36.40 1.54 -24.67
N ALA A 70 -36.89 2.07 -25.81
CA ALA A 70 -36.28 3.23 -26.47
C ALA A 70 -36.57 4.55 -25.75
N VAL A 71 -37.82 4.73 -25.29
CA VAL A 71 -38.25 5.96 -24.62
C VAL A 71 -37.51 6.19 -23.30
N PRO A 72 -37.36 5.20 -22.41
CA PRO A 72 -36.57 5.38 -21.18
C PRO A 72 -35.09 5.65 -21.45
N ALA A 73 -34.50 5.04 -22.49
CA ALA A 73 -33.10 5.28 -22.84
C ALA A 73 -32.89 6.69 -23.41
N ALA A 74 -33.80 7.16 -24.27
CA ALA A 74 -33.79 8.54 -24.76
C ALA A 74 -34.05 9.55 -23.65
N ALA A 75 -34.98 9.26 -22.73
CA ALA A 75 -35.24 10.08 -21.55
C ALA A 75 -34.02 10.13 -20.62
N LEU A 76 -33.34 9.00 -20.41
CA LEU A 76 -32.10 8.94 -19.63
C LEU A 76 -30.99 9.76 -20.29
N LEU A 77 -30.79 9.63 -21.60
CA LEU A 77 -29.81 10.43 -22.34
C LEU A 77 -30.12 11.93 -22.23
N ALA A 78 -31.38 12.33 -22.41
CA ALA A 78 -31.79 13.72 -22.26
C ALA A 78 -31.59 14.23 -20.83
N ALA A 79 -31.92 13.41 -19.82
CA ALA A 79 -31.69 13.73 -18.42
C ALA A 79 -30.19 13.89 -18.14
N LEU A 80 -29.33 13.00 -18.64
CA LEU A 80 -27.88 13.11 -18.47
C LEU A 80 -27.32 14.36 -19.15
N LEU A 81 -27.74 14.67 -20.38
CA LEU A 81 -27.32 15.88 -21.10
C LEU A 81 -27.73 17.18 -20.37
N ALA A 82 -28.82 17.16 -19.61
CA ALA A 82 -29.23 18.28 -18.76
C ALA A 82 -28.52 18.29 -17.40
N LEU A 83 -28.39 17.13 -16.75
CA LEU A 83 -27.87 17.00 -15.40
C LEU A 83 -26.36 17.19 -15.33
N LEU A 84 -25.58 16.65 -16.28
CA LEU A 84 -24.12 16.70 -16.22
C LEU A 84 -23.61 18.16 -16.20
N PRO A 85 -24.03 19.07 -17.12
CA PRO A 85 -23.60 20.46 -17.08
C PRO A 85 -24.12 21.21 -15.85
N THR A 86 -25.33 20.88 -15.40
CA THR A 86 -25.94 21.52 -14.22
C THR A 86 -25.15 21.19 -12.96
N TRP A 87 -24.81 19.92 -12.74
CA TRP A 87 -23.98 19.48 -11.62
C TRP A 87 -22.56 20.03 -11.71
N ARG A 88 -21.98 20.09 -12.92
CA ARG A 88 -20.69 20.75 -13.15
C ARG A 88 -20.74 22.20 -12.70
N ALA A 89 -21.77 22.95 -13.13
CA ALA A 89 -21.96 24.35 -12.76
C ALA A 89 -22.06 24.54 -11.24
N VAL A 90 -22.80 23.67 -10.54
CA VAL A 90 -22.90 23.68 -9.07
C VAL A 90 -21.53 23.49 -8.42
N LEU A 91 -20.76 22.48 -8.82
CA LEU A 91 -19.44 22.22 -8.25
C LEU A 91 -18.42 23.34 -8.56
N THR A 92 -18.52 23.98 -9.73
CA THR A 92 -17.65 25.11 -10.09
C THR A 92 -18.03 26.42 -9.40
N ALA A 93 -19.30 26.58 -9.01
CA ALA A 93 -19.79 27.81 -8.39
C ALA A 93 -19.34 27.96 -6.93
N ASP A 94 -19.06 26.85 -6.23
CA ASP A 94 -18.56 26.83 -4.86
C ASP A 94 -17.33 25.91 -4.71
N PRO A 95 -16.13 26.40 -5.12
CA PRO A 95 -14.89 25.64 -5.03
C PRO A 95 -14.49 25.28 -3.59
N SER A 96 -14.98 26.03 -2.59
CA SER A 96 -14.71 25.79 -1.17
C SER A 96 -15.65 24.76 -0.54
N GLY A 97 -16.92 24.73 -0.95
CA GLY A 97 -17.91 23.79 -0.42
C GLY A 97 -17.95 22.45 -1.16
N ALA A 98 -17.54 22.40 -2.44
CA ALA A 98 -17.49 21.15 -3.20
C ALA A 98 -16.65 20.04 -2.53
N PRO A 99 -15.45 20.32 -1.98
CA PRO A 99 -14.68 19.37 -1.19
C PRO A 99 -15.44 18.84 0.03
N ALA A 100 -16.15 19.71 0.76
CA ALA A 100 -16.93 19.31 1.93
C ALA A 100 -18.13 18.40 1.57
N ILE A 101 -18.74 18.61 0.40
CA ILE A 101 -19.80 17.73 -0.11
C ILE A 101 -19.21 16.35 -0.46
N ALA A 102 -18.06 16.32 -1.15
CA ALA A 102 -17.36 15.08 -1.46
C ALA A 102 -16.98 14.33 -0.18
N ASP A 103 -16.50 15.05 0.83
CA ASP A 103 -16.15 14.49 2.12
C ASP A 103 -17.37 13.87 2.83
N ALA A 104 -18.44 14.65 2.99
CA ALA A 104 -19.65 14.23 3.71
C ALA A 104 -20.42 13.10 3.01
N MET A 105 -20.44 13.05 1.68
CA MET A 105 -21.25 12.08 0.93
C MET A 105 -20.47 10.88 0.40
N TYR A 106 -19.22 11.07 -0.01
CA TYR A 106 -18.43 10.04 -0.68
C TYR A 106 -17.31 9.48 0.21
N LEU A 107 -16.50 10.35 0.82
CA LEU A 107 -15.35 9.91 1.62
C LEU A 107 -15.76 9.40 3.00
N SER A 108 -16.84 9.91 3.57
CA SER A 108 -17.42 9.41 4.84
C SER A 108 -17.77 7.91 4.79
N ALA A 109 -18.10 7.38 3.61
CA ALA A 109 -18.35 5.94 3.39
C ALA A 109 -17.05 5.14 3.21
N ARG A 110 -15.90 5.79 2.95
CA ARG A 110 -14.60 5.16 2.70
C ARG A 110 -13.64 5.42 3.86
N ALA A 111 -13.76 4.65 4.93
CA ALA A 111 -12.94 4.82 6.13
C ALA A 111 -11.45 4.37 6.01
N GLN A 112 -11.04 3.74 4.90
CA GLN A 112 -9.79 2.96 4.86
C GLN A 112 -8.59 3.63 4.18
N TYR A 113 -8.80 4.67 3.36
CA TYR A 113 -7.70 5.38 2.69
C TYR A 113 -8.02 6.87 2.60
N PRO A 114 -7.18 7.76 3.17
CA PRO A 114 -7.38 9.20 3.03
C PRO A 114 -7.18 9.58 1.56
N ILE A 115 -8.26 9.97 0.90
CA ILE A 115 -8.23 10.55 -0.45
C ILE A 115 -8.50 12.03 -0.28
N ASP A 116 -7.65 12.88 -0.86
CA ASP A 116 -7.88 14.32 -0.88
C ASP A 116 -9.26 14.63 -1.51
N PRO A 117 -10.19 15.26 -0.77
CA PRO A 117 -11.48 15.65 -1.31
C PRO A 117 -11.38 16.50 -2.57
N GLN A 118 -10.31 17.29 -2.71
CA GLN A 118 -10.06 18.10 -3.90
C GLN A 118 -9.81 17.25 -5.14
N LEU A 119 -9.09 16.13 -5.01
CA LEU A 119 -8.84 15.18 -6.09
C LEU A 119 -10.16 14.54 -6.57
N VAL A 120 -11.07 14.23 -5.64
CA VAL A 120 -12.42 13.72 -5.96
C VAL A 120 -13.20 14.74 -6.78
N VAL A 121 -13.20 16.01 -6.33
CA VAL A 121 -13.90 17.10 -7.05
C VAL A 121 -13.32 17.29 -8.45
N GLN A 122 -12.00 17.27 -8.61
CA GLN A 122 -11.36 17.37 -9.94
C GLN A 122 -11.78 16.22 -10.87
N GLY A 123 -11.81 14.98 -10.37
CA GLY A 123 -12.28 13.82 -11.13
C GLY A 123 -13.76 13.91 -11.53
N LEU A 124 -14.61 14.39 -10.62
CA LEU A 124 -16.03 14.65 -10.89
C LEU A 124 -16.20 15.73 -11.95
N LEU A 125 -15.50 16.87 -11.81
CA LEU A 125 -15.54 17.94 -12.78
C LEU A 125 -15.15 17.44 -14.17
N SER A 126 -14.07 16.68 -14.30
CA SER A 126 -13.66 16.05 -15.57
C SER A 126 -14.75 15.13 -16.14
N SER A 127 -15.38 14.31 -15.30
CA SER A 127 -16.44 13.36 -15.72
C SER A 127 -17.75 14.05 -16.12
N LEU A 128 -18.06 15.19 -15.52
CA LEU A 128 -19.27 15.98 -15.80
C LEU A 128 -19.13 16.90 -17.03
N ASP A 129 -17.91 17.06 -17.55
CA ASP A 129 -17.65 17.87 -18.74
C ASP A 129 -17.99 17.07 -20.02
N LEU A 130 -18.90 17.61 -20.83
CA LEU A 130 -19.28 17.00 -22.11
C LEU A 130 -18.15 17.06 -23.14
N ALA A 131 -17.18 17.95 -22.98
CA ALA A 131 -16.00 18.04 -23.83
C ALA A 131 -14.96 16.95 -23.52
N THR A 132 -15.03 16.32 -22.34
CA THR A 132 -14.15 15.20 -21.99
C THR A 132 -14.43 14.04 -22.95
N PRO A 133 -13.41 13.54 -23.69
CA PRO A 133 -13.62 12.50 -24.70
C PRO A 133 -14.32 11.25 -24.17
N LYS A 134 -13.98 10.84 -22.93
CA LYS A 134 -14.59 9.69 -22.26
C LYS A 134 -16.09 9.87 -22.04
N THR A 135 -16.50 11.02 -21.49
CA THR A 135 -17.91 11.35 -21.26
C THR A 135 -18.67 11.47 -22.57
N ALA A 136 -18.10 12.15 -23.56
CA ALA A 136 -18.68 12.28 -24.89
C ALA A 136 -18.91 10.91 -25.55
N TRP A 137 -17.95 10.00 -25.47
CA TRP A 137 -18.07 8.64 -26.01
C TRP A 137 -19.11 7.80 -25.31
N SER A 138 -19.20 7.84 -23.98
CA SER A 138 -20.26 7.12 -23.26
C SER A 138 -21.66 7.61 -23.66
N LEU A 139 -21.85 8.93 -23.81
CA LEU A 139 -23.12 9.51 -24.27
C LEU A 139 -23.41 9.15 -25.74
N ALA A 140 -22.39 9.16 -26.60
CA ALA A 140 -22.53 8.77 -28.01
C ALA A 140 -22.90 7.29 -28.15
N LEU A 141 -22.30 6.39 -27.37
CA LEU A 141 -22.63 4.96 -27.34
C LEU A 141 -24.05 4.72 -26.84
N LEU A 142 -24.49 5.44 -25.80
CA LEU A 142 -25.88 5.38 -25.33
C LEU A 142 -26.86 5.85 -26.42
N ALA A 143 -26.55 6.95 -27.11
CA ALA A 143 -27.34 7.47 -28.21
C ALA A 143 -27.40 6.48 -29.38
N PHE A 144 -26.26 5.94 -29.81
CA PHE A 144 -26.18 4.97 -30.90
C PHE A 144 -26.93 3.68 -30.57
N THR A 145 -26.78 3.17 -29.34
CA THR A 145 -27.50 1.97 -28.88
C THR A 145 -29.01 2.21 -28.87
N SER A 146 -29.45 3.38 -28.41
CA SER A 146 -30.87 3.77 -28.42
C SER A 146 -31.41 3.85 -29.86
N LEU A 147 -30.66 4.48 -30.77
CA LEU A 147 -31.03 4.59 -32.18
C LEU A 147 -31.07 3.21 -32.85
N ALA A 148 -30.04 2.38 -32.65
CA ALA A 148 -29.99 1.02 -33.18
C ALA A 148 -31.20 0.19 -32.71
N PHE A 149 -31.63 0.37 -31.46
CA PHE A 149 -32.82 -0.29 -30.92
C PHE A 149 -34.11 0.20 -31.57
N ILE A 150 -34.26 1.51 -31.78
CA ILE A 150 -35.40 2.09 -32.51
C ILE A 150 -35.46 1.56 -33.95
N VAL A 151 -34.33 1.57 -34.65
CA VAL A 151 -34.23 1.07 -36.03
C VAL A 151 -34.58 -0.42 -36.09
N TRP A 152 -34.07 -1.22 -35.16
CA TRP A 152 -34.40 -2.65 -35.08
C TRP A 152 -35.90 -2.90 -34.90
N LEU A 153 -36.56 -2.13 -34.03
CA LEU A 153 -38.02 -2.20 -33.84
C LEU A 153 -38.80 -1.84 -35.11
N ALA A 154 -38.33 -0.84 -35.85
CA ALA A 154 -38.97 -0.38 -37.09
C ALA A 154 -38.82 -1.38 -38.24
N VAL A 155 -37.65 -2.01 -38.40
CA VAL A 155 -37.33 -2.88 -39.54
C VAL A 155 -37.81 -4.33 -39.34
N GLY A 156 -38.05 -4.75 -38.10
CA GLY A 156 -38.70 -6.02 -37.76
C GLY A 156 -37.78 -7.26 -37.73
N VAL A 157 -38.32 -8.36 -37.18
CA VAL A 157 -37.57 -9.55 -36.70
C VAL A 157 -36.83 -10.32 -37.80
N ARG A 158 -37.19 -10.19 -39.08
CA ARG A 158 -36.58 -10.97 -40.18
C ARG A 158 -35.10 -10.63 -40.43
N ARG A 159 -34.59 -9.50 -39.94
CA ARG A 159 -33.15 -9.14 -39.96
C ARG A 159 -32.49 -9.25 -38.58
N ALA A 160 -33.06 -10.04 -37.66
CA ALA A 160 -32.60 -10.13 -36.27
C ALA A 160 -31.12 -10.51 -36.12
N VAL A 161 -30.57 -11.35 -37.00
CA VAL A 161 -29.15 -11.75 -36.92
C VAL A 161 -28.21 -10.56 -37.13
N VAL A 162 -28.51 -9.69 -38.10
CA VAL A 162 -27.71 -8.48 -38.36
C VAL A 162 -27.79 -7.50 -37.19
N ALA A 163 -28.98 -7.32 -36.62
CA ALA A 163 -29.16 -6.49 -35.44
C ALA A 163 -28.46 -7.06 -34.20
N GLN A 164 -28.54 -8.38 -33.99
CA GLN A 164 -27.82 -9.06 -32.91
C GLN A 164 -26.31 -8.88 -33.04
N ALA A 165 -25.76 -9.09 -34.25
CA ALA A 165 -24.34 -8.86 -34.52
C ALA A 165 -23.94 -7.40 -34.25
N MET A 166 -24.79 -6.44 -34.64
CA MET A 166 -24.58 -5.01 -34.36
C MET A 166 -24.55 -4.72 -32.86
N PHE A 167 -25.52 -5.20 -32.08
CA PHE A 167 -25.55 -4.97 -30.63
C PHE A 167 -24.39 -5.63 -29.89
N VAL A 168 -24.01 -6.85 -30.29
CA VAL A 168 -22.82 -7.52 -29.74
C VAL A 168 -21.57 -6.71 -30.08
N GLY A 169 -21.45 -6.21 -31.31
CA GLY A 169 -20.36 -5.33 -31.72
C GLY A 169 -20.30 -4.04 -30.89
N LEU A 170 -21.45 -3.41 -30.62
CA LEU A 170 -21.51 -2.20 -29.78
C LEU A 170 -21.08 -2.46 -28.35
N ILE A 171 -21.54 -3.55 -27.75
CA ILE A 171 -21.12 -3.94 -26.39
C ILE A 171 -19.62 -4.20 -26.38
N ALA A 172 -19.08 -4.88 -27.40
CA ALA A 172 -17.65 -5.12 -27.49
C ALA A 172 -16.86 -3.81 -27.62
N ILE A 173 -17.30 -2.87 -28.46
CA ILE A 173 -16.67 -1.54 -28.62
C ILE A 173 -16.73 -0.76 -27.30
N ASP A 174 -17.88 -0.73 -26.62
CA ASP A 174 -18.05 -0.07 -25.32
C ASP A 174 -17.08 -0.63 -24.28
N LEU A 175 -17.05 -1.96 -24.10
CA LEU A 175 -16.16 -2.63 -23.17
C LEU A 175 -14.68 -2.40 -23.49
N LEU A 176 -14.30 -2.46 -24.76
CA LEU A 176 -12.91 -2.22 -25.19
C LEU A 176 -12.51 -0.76 -24.98
N THR A 177 -13.40 0.19 -25.28
CA THR A 177 -13.16 1.63 -25.10
C THR A 177 -13.03 1.97 -23.63
N PHE A 178 -13.92 1.44 -22.79
CA PHE A 178 -13.86 1.62 -21.34
C PHE A 178 -12.58 1.01 -20.74
N ALA A 179 -12.21 -0.20 -21.18
CA ALA A 179 -11.01 -0.88 -20.68
C ALA A 179 -9.71 -0.21 -21.16
N TYR A 180 -9.72 0.46 -22.32
CA TYR A 180 -8.53 1.10 -22.89
C TYR A 180 -7.95 2.19 -21.97
N ASP A 181 -8.83 2.97 -21.34
CA ASP A 181 -8.47 4.11 -20.48
C ASP A 181 -8.42 3.74 -18.98
N PHE A 182 -8.50 2.45 -18.65
CA PHE A 182 -8.42 1.99 -17.26
C PHE A 182 -6.98 2.08 -16.70
N HIS A 183 -5.98 2.01 -17.59
CA HIS A 183 -4.58 2.27 -17.28
C HIS A 183 -4.04 3.25 -18.32
N PRO A 184 -3.83 4.53 -17.97
CA PRO A 184 -3.26 5.50 -18.91
C PRO A 184 -1.92 4.96 -19.41
N ARG A 185 -1.73 5.03 -20.73
CA ARG A 185 -0.49 4.63 -21.39
C ARG A 185 0.14 5.87 -21.99
N MET A 186 1.45 5.95 -21.88
CA MET A 186 2.26 6.99 -22.47
C MET A 186 3.41 6.29 -23.21
N PRO A 187 3.83 6.78 -24.40
CA PRO A 187 5.08 6.34 -25.01
C PRO A 187 6.24 6.51 -24.03
N LEU A 188 7.19 5.57 -24.03
CA LEU A 188 8.32 5.63 -23.10
C LEU A 188 9.15 6.92 -23.29
N ASP A 189 9.26 7.39 -24.54
CA ASP A 189 10.00 8.61 -24.89
C ASP A 189 9.33 9.91 -24.38
N ASP A 190 8.02 9.85 -24.09
CA ASP A 190 7.25 10.98 -23.55
C ASP A 190 7.25 10.99 -22.01
N MET A 191 7.79 9.94 -21.38
CA MET A 191 7.88 9.82 -19.94
C MET A 191 8.88 10.84 -19.38
N PRO A 192 8.50 11.69 -18.41
CA PRO A 192 9.42 12.69 -17.87
C PRO A 192 10.65 11.97 -17.26
N PRO A 193 11.86 12.17 -17.79
CA PRO A 193 13.04 11.52 -17.24
C PRO A 193 13.41 12.22 -15.93
N ALA A 194 13.58 11.45 -14.86
CA ALA A 194 14.24 11.94 -13.66
C ALA A 194 14.75 10.78 -12.81
N LEU A 195 15.72 10.01 -13.34
CA LEU A 195 16.64 9.29 -12.46
C LEU A 195 17.20 10.31 -11.45
N PRO A 196 16.93 10.14 -10.15
CA PRO A 196 17.52 11.01 -9.15
C PRO A 196 19.04 10.93 -9.24
N ALA A 197 19.71 12.08 -9.13
CA ALA A 197 21.17 12.12 -9.19
C ALA A 197 21.78 11.17 -8.16
N GLY A 198 22.62 10.24 -8.63
CA GLY A 198 23.26 9.22 -7.79
C GLY A 198 22.68 7.81 -7.90
N VAL A 199 21.55 7.64 -8.60
CA VAL A 199 20.95 6.33 -8.93
C VAL A 199 21.22 6.01 -10.41
N ALA A 200 21.50 4.74 -10.72
CA ALA A 200 21.77 4.24 -12.06
C ALA A 200 20.96 2.98 -12.39
N ALA A 201 20.88 2.64 -13.68
CA ALA A 201 20.24 1.40 -14.15
C ALA A 201 20.83 0.16 -13.43
N GLY A 202 19.96 -0.74 -12.99
CA GLY A 202 20.31 -1.91 -12.18
C GLY A 202 20.21 -1.67 -10.67
N ASP A 203 20.18 -0.42 -10.22
CA ASP A 203 19.96 -0.11 -8.81
C ASP A 203 18.56 -0.52 -8.35
N ARG A 204 18.46 -0.80 -7.05
CA ARG A 204 17.21 -1.07 -6.35
C ARG A 204 16.96 0.04 -5.33
N VAL A 205 15.83 0.72 -5.47
CA VAL A 205 15.48 1.90 -4.67
C VAL A 205 14.24 1.65 -3.81
N LEU A 206 14.19 2.28 -2.66
CA LEU A 206 13.03 2.34 -1.77
C LEU A 206 12.47 3.76 -1.80
N LEU A 207 11.17 3.93 -1.99
CA LEU A 207 10.50 5.22 -1.88
C LEU A 207 10.04 5.40 -0.43
N HIS A 208 10.73 6.27 0.31
CA HIS A 208 10.31 6.68 1.63
C HIS A 208 9.31 7.83 1.50
N ASP A 209 8.07 7.58 1.93
CA ASP A 209 6.94 8.48 1.73
C ASP A 209 6.62 8.75 0.25
N SER A 210 6.28 7.68 -0.47
CA SER A 210 5.99 7.73 -1.91
C SER A 210 4.84 8.67 -2.29
N VAL A 211 3.94 9.00 -1.36
CA VAL A 211 2.80 9.90 -1.62
C VAL A 211 3.29 11.31 -1.95
N GLU A 212 4.39 11.74 -1.32
CA GLU A 212 5.04 13.03 -1.59
C GLU A 212 6.04 12.98 -2.75
N LEU A 213 6.14 11.83 -3.44
CA LEU A 213 6.95 11.63 -4.65
C LEU A 213 6.07 11.32 -5.87
N PRO A 214 5.07 12.18 -6.23
CA PRO A 214 4.15 11.89 -7.33
C PRO A 214 4.83 11.85 -8.70
N MET A 215 6.05 12.39 -8.82
CA MET A 215 6.89 12.29 -10.03
C MET A 215 7.65 10.95 -10.12
N LEU A 216 7.44 10.04 -9.16
CA LEU A 216 8.04 8.71 -9.09
C LEU A 216 6.97 7.66 -8.78
N GLU A 217 5.83 7.72 -9.49
CA GLU A 217 4.79 6.70 -9.37
C GLU A 217 5.36 5.30 -9.65
N PRO A 218 4.68 4.25 -9.15
CA PRO A 218 5.17 2.91 -9.34
C PRO A 218 5.34 2.56 -10.83
N ASN A 219 6.48 1.95 -11.16
CA ASN A 219 6.96 1.64 -12.51
C ASN A 219 7.51 2.81 -13.33
N GLN A 220 7.52 4.05 -12.83
CA GLN A 220 8.10 5.15 -13.61
C GLN A 220 9.61 4.98 -13.84
N LEU A 221 10.31 4.47 -12.83
CA LEU A 221 11.74 4.16 -12.89
C LEU A 221 12.09 2.90 -13.72
N VAL A 222 11.10 2.15 -14.21
CA VAL A 222 11.33 0.94 -15.02
C VAL A 222 11.93 1.30 -16.38
N GLY A 223 11.52 2.44 -16.96
CA GLY A 223 12.10 2.95 -18.21
C GLY A 223 13.61 3.21 -18.10
N ASP A 224 14.04 3.59 -16.90
CA ASP A 224 15.42 3.88 -16.55
C ASP A 224 16.21 2.65 -16.07
N GLY A 225 15.58 1.46 -16.08
CA GLY A 225 16.19 0.21 -15.61
C GLY A 225 16.39 0.13 -14.09
N VAL A 226 15.68 0.95 -13.31
CA VAL A 226 15.76 0.96 -11.84
C VAL A 226 14.58 0.21 -11.23
N ASN A 227 14.88 -0.67 -10.27
CA ASN A 227 13.88 -1.51 -9.63
C ASN A 227 13.37 -0.87 -8.33
N LEU A 228 12.05 -0.75 -8.18
CA LEU A 228 11.42 -0.39 -6.91
C LEU A 228 11.38 -1.60 -5.98
N ALA A 229 11.98 -1.48 -4.79
CA ALA A 229 11.98 -2.53 -3.77
C ALA A 229 10.58 -2.81 -3.22
N GLN A 230 9.75 -1.78 -3.07
CA GLN A 230 8.33 -1.88 -2.69
C GLN A 230 7.45 -2.50 -3.77
N GLY A 231 7.93 -2.53 -5.02
CA GLY A 231 7.15 -2.96 -6.18
C GLY A 231 5.87 -2.14 -6.39
N TYR A 232 4.95 -2.70 -7.18
CA TYR A 232 3.61 -2.16 -7.35
C TYR A 232 2.59 -3.30 -7.34
N SER A 233 1.50 -3.11 -6.61
CA SER A 233 0.29 -3.92 -6.75
C SER A 233 -0.91 -2.99 -6.61
N SER A 234 -1.89 -3.11 -7.50
CA SER A 234 -3.17 -2.38 -7.35
C SER A 234 -4.00 -2.88 -6.15
N LEU A 235 -3.60 -4.01 -5.55
CA LEU A 235 -4.22 -4.62 -4.37
C LEU A 235 -3.10 -5.23 -3.50
N PRO A 236 -2.29 -4.40 -2.82
CA PRO A 236 -1.25 -4.92 -1.93
C PRO A 236 -1.89 -5.76 -0.81
N PRO A 237 -1.28 -6.89 -0.40
CA PRO A 237 -1.73 -7.59 0.80
C PRO A 237 -1.62 -6.72 2.04
N GLN A 238 -2.46 -6.98 3.05
CA GLN A 238 -2.42 -6.28 4.33
C GLN A 238 -1.00 -6.18 4.93
N ARG A 239 -0.23 -7.28 4.90
CA ARG A 239 1.15 -7.30 5.42
C ARG A 239 2.13 -6.42 4.64
N HIS A 240 1.90 -6.21 3.35
CA HIS A 240 2.71 -5.31 2.54
C HIS A 240 2.49 -3.87 3.01
N ILE A 241 1.23 -3.48 3.16
CA ILE A 241 0.83 -2.16 3.70
C ILE A 241 1.41 -1.97 5.11
N GLU A 242 1.29 -2.98 5.98
CA GLU A 242 1.81 -2.91 7.35
C GLU A 242 3.33 -2.77 7.41
N LEU A 243 4.10 -3.49 6.59
CA LEU A 243 5.56 -3.35 6.58
C LEU A 243 6.00 -2.02 5.96
N GLU A 244 5.36 -1.60 4.87
CA GLU A 244 5.62 -0.31 4.24
C GLU A 244 5.35 0.85 5.20
N SER A 245 4.17 0.86 5.85
CA SER A 245 3.80 1.85 6.86
C SER A 245 4.79 1.88 8.03
N ALA A 246 5.20 0.72 8.56
CA ALA A 246 6.17 0.70 9.65
C ALA A 246 7.58 1.08 9.20
N THR A 247 7.95 0.84 7.94
CA THR A 247 9.24 1.28 7.41
C THR A 247 9.34 2.81 7.41
N SER A 248 8.21 3.49 7.15
CA SER A 248 8.14 4.94 7.26
C SER A 248 8.31 5.45 8.70
N SER A 249 7.91 4.68 9.71
CA SER A 249 8.08 5.05 11.12
C SER A 249 9.30 4.42 11.80
N GLN A 250 9.95 3.45 11.17
CA GLN A 250 11.12 2.76 11.70
C GLN A 250 12.19 2.61 10.62
N PRO A 251 13.09 3.60 10.47
CA PRO A 251 14.10 3.56 9.42
C PRO A 251 15.11 2.41 9.57
N ALA A 252 15.10 1.68 10.69
CA ALA A 252 15.84 0.42 10.84
C ALA A 252 15.37 -0.68 9.88
N LEU A 253 14.16 -0.58 9.33
CA LEU A 253 13.63 -1.53 8.37
C LEU A 253 14.09 -1.28 6.93
N PHE A 254 14.76 -0.15 6.62
CA PHE A 254 15.25 0.11 5.27
C PHE A 254 16.16 -0.99 4.75
N ASP A 255 16.96 -1.59 5.64
CA ASP A 255 17.90 -2.65 5.30
C ASP A 255 17.20 -3.90 4.77
N LEU A 256 16.00 -4.19 5.29
CA LEU A 256 15.20 -5.36 4.93
C LEU A 256 14.69 -5.31 3.48
N TRP A 257 14.49 -4.11 2.93
CA TRP A 257 13.98 -3.93 1.57
C TRP A 257 14.98 -4.28 0.47
N SER A 258 16.25 -4.50 0.84
CA SER A 258 17.35 -4.76 -0.11
C SER A 258 17.49 -3.66 -1.15
N ALA A 259 17.23 -2.42 -0.73
CA ALA A 259 17.37 -1.24 -1.55
C ALA A 259 18.69 -0.56 -1.20
N GLY A 260 19.60 -0.45 -2.16
CA GLY A 260 20.87 0.26 -1.97
C GLY A 260 20.69 1.77 -1.88
N PHE A 261 19.50 2.27 -2.22
CA PHE A 261 19.13 3.68 -2.12
C PHE A 261 17.73 3.85 -1.54
N VAL A 262 17.55 4.89 -0.75
CA VAL A 262 16.27 5.39 -0.24
C VAL A 262 16.06 6.77 -0.84
N LEU A 263 14.92 6.95 -1.50
CA LEU A 263 14.47 8.22 -2.05
C LEU A 263 13.48 8.86 -1.08
N GLU A 264 13.69 10.12 -0.75
CA GLU A 264 12.83 10.90 0.13
C GLU A 264 12.45 12.24 -0.53
N PRO A 265 11.32 12.86 -0.16
CA PRO A 265 10.94 14.17 -0.67
C PRO A 265 12.01 15.22 -0.32
N VAL A 266 12.39 16.04 -1.30
CA VAL A 266 13.39 17.11 -1.10
C VAL A 266 12.87 18.20 -0.15
N ALA A 267 11.57 18.47 -0.20
CA ALA A 267 10.88 19.44 0.65
C ALA A 267 9.55 18.83 1.12
N PRO A 268 9.60 17.97 2.15
CA PRO A 268 8.41 17.29 2.64
C PRO A 268 7.36 18.28 3.17
N SER A 269 6.07 17.99 2.95
CA SER A 269 5.00 18.93 3.32
C SER A 269 4.80 19.04 4.84
N ASP A 270 5.19 18.00 5.58
CA ASP A 270 5.11 17.90 7.04
C ASP A 270 6.40 18.34 7.77
N SER A 271 7.31 19.02 7.06
CA SER A 271 8.57 19.51 7.63
C SER A 271 8.35 20.75 8.51
N LEU A 272 8.87 20.71 9.73
CA LEU A 272 8.80 21.79 10.72
C LEU A 272 10.19 22.11 11.27
N VAL A 273 10.36 23.34 11.78
CA VAL A 273 11.59 23.76 12.50
C VAL A 273 11.21 24.36 13.84
N VAL A 274 11.62 23.72 14.93
CA VAL A 274 11.41 24.22 16.30
C VAL A 274 12.74 24.25 17.04
N GLY A 275 13.07 25.39 17.64
CA GLY A 275 14.34 25.55 18.34
C GLY A 275 15.56 25.27 17.46
N GLY A 276 15.51 25.57 16.16
CA GLY A 276 16.60 25.30 15.22
C GLY A 276 16.79 23.82 14.84
N VAL A 277 15.89 22.92 15.27
CA VAL A 277 15.85 21.52 14.85
C VAL A 277 14.78 21.35 13.79
N ALA A 278 15.19 20.88 12.62
CA ALA A 278 14.30 20.49 11.54
C ALA A 278 13.88 19.03 11.72
N PHE A 279 12.58 18.75 11.58
CA PHE A 279 12.01 17.42 11.70
C PHE A 279 10.73 17.31 10.88
N ARG A 280 10.29 16.07 10.62
CA ARG A 280 9.01 15.77 9.97
C ARG A 280 8.00 15.38 11.04
N GLN A 281 6.80 15.96 11.05
CA GLN A 281 5.83 15.73 12.13
C GLN A 281 5.37 14.26 12.22
N THR A 282 5.37 13.53 11.11
CA THR A 282 4.83 12.16 11.03
C THR A 282 5.90 11.07 10.86
N HIS A 283 7.16 11.44 10.68
CA HIS A 283 8.26 10.51 10.36
C HIS A 283 9.41 10.60 11.37
N PRO A 284 9.41 9.76 12.43
CA PRO A 284 10.53 9.72 13.35
C PRO A 284 11.80 9.19 12.67
N ILE A 285 12.95 9.76 13.02
CA ILE A 285 14.26 9.37 12.50
C ILE A 285 14.93 8.26 13.33
N ALA A 286 14.47 8.09 14.57
CA ALA A 286 14.85 7.01 15.47
C ALA A 286 13.69 6.68 16.41
N GLY A 287 13.49 5.39 16.71
CA GLY A 287 12.50 5.00 17.69
C GLY A 287 12.42 3.50 17.92
N GLY A 288 11.57 3.11 18.86
CA GLY A 288 11.30 1.71 19.19
C GLY A 288 11.04 1.48 20.69
N PHE A 289 10.67 0.24 21.02
CA PHE A 289 10.57 -0.25 22.39
C PHE A 289 11.93 -0.66 22.95
N GLY A 290 12.06 -0.73 24.28
CA GLY A 290 13.27 -1.20 24.95
C GLY A 290 13.75 -2.57 24.42
N GLY A 291 15.00 -2.59 23.94
CA GLY A 291 15.62 -3.74 23.27
C GLY A 291 15.62 -3.66 21.74
N ALA A 292 14.99 -2.65 21.14
CA ALA A 292 15.23 -2.29 19.75
C ALA A 292 16.70 -1.90 19.50
N GLN A 293 17.15 -2.03 18.25
CA GLN A 293 18.51 -1.64 17.86
C GLN A 293 18.73 -0.14 18.09
N PRO A 294 19.84 0.27 18.72
CA PRO A 294 20.14 1.69 18.90
C PRO A 294 20.27 2.43 17.57
N ALA A 295 19.67 3.61 17.48
CA ALA A 295 19.90 4.50 16.36
C ALA A 295 21.17 5.32 16.61
N VAL A 296 22.10 5.31 15.66
CA VAL A 296 23.37 6.05 15.75
C VAL A 296 23.39 7.12 14.68
N PHE A 297 23.80 8.33 15.05
CA PHE A 297 23.92 9.49 14.15
C PHE A 297 25.33 10.04 14.21
N ARG A 298 25.84 10.41 13.03
CA ARG A 298 27.15 11.05 12.86
C ARG A 298 27.01 12.54 13.16
N ALA A 299 27.86 13.05 14.04
CA ALA A 299 27.85 14.45 14.45
C ALA A 299 29.29 15.00 14.50
N ASN A 300 29.54 16.03 13.69
CA ASN A 300 30.87 16.61 13.47
C ASN A 300 31.00 18.02 14.07
N LEU A 301 30.57 18.22 15.33
CA LEU A 301 30.54 19.55 15.93
C LEU A 301 30.71 19.54 17.46
N GLY A 302 31.41 20.57 17.94
CA GLY A 302 31.66 20.98 19.32
C GLY A 302 30.40 21.27 20.16
N ALA A 303 29.49 20.31 20.32
CA ALA A 303 28.22 20.55 20.98
C ALA A 303 28.38 20.67 22.51
N VAL A 304 27.61 21.56 23.15
CA VAL A 304 27.46 21.69 24.61
C VAL A 304 26.14 21.13 25.12
N ALA A 305 25.18 20.91 24.23
CA ALA A 305 23.93 20.21 24.52
C ALA A 305 23.42 19.48 23.27
N VAL A 306 22.59 18.46 23.48
CA VAL A 306 21.80 17.81 22.44
C VAL A 306 20.34 18.18 22.67
N ARG A 307 19.73 18.83 21.68
CA ARG A 307 18.31 19.14 21.63
C ARG A 307 17.57 17.98 20.96
N LEU A 308 16.56 17.44 21.62
CA LEU A 308 15.72 16.38 21.07
C LEU A 308 14.32 16.93 20.80
N ILE A 309 13.74 16.53 19.66
CA ILE A 309 12.31 16.60 19.40
C ILE A 309 11.80 15.17 19.37
N GLY A 310 10.90 14.81 20.28
CA GLY A 310 10.45 13.44 20.45
C GLY A 310 9.18 13.31 21.24
N THR A 311 8.70 12.08 21.41
CA THR A 311 7.53 11.77 22.23
C THR A 311 7.62 10.35 22.80
N LEU A 312 6.79 10.05 23.78
CA LEU A 312 6.61 8.71 24.30
C LEU A 312 5.20 8.22 23.93
N SER A 313 5.04 6.95 23.63
CA SER A 313 3.71 6.32 23.53
C SER A 313 3.63 5.11 24.45
N TYR A 314 2.42 4.84 24.95
CA TYR A 314 2.17 3.81 25.96
C TYR A 314 2.88 4.08 27.30
N ALA A 315 3.18 5.35 27.59
CA ALA A 315 3.89 5.81 28.77
C ALA A 315 2.97 6.30 29.90
N TYR A 316 1.64 6.25 29.73
CA TYR A 316 0.69 6.81 30.70
C TYR A 316 0.93 6.36 32.16
N ASN A 317 1.32 5.10 32.37
CA ASN A 317 1.56 4.54 33.70
C ASN A 317 3.04 4.64 34.17
N ILE A 318 3.87 5.40 33.47
CA ILE A 318 5.29 5.57 33.78
C ILE A 318 5.46 6.72 34.78
N PRO A 319 6.05 6.48 35.97
CA PRO A 319 6.34 7.51 36.97
C PRO A 319 7.20 8.67 36.45
N GLN A 320 6.94 9.86 36.99
CA GLN A 320 7.77 11.04 36.81
C GLN A 320 9.27 10.75 37.03
N GLY A 321 10.08 11.08 36.04
CA GLY A 321 11.54 10.95 36.10
C GLY A 321 12.09 9.54 35.85
N GLN A 322 11.23 8.54 35.60
CA GLN A 322 11.69 7.20 35.23
C GLN A 322 12.40 7.24 33.86
N PRO A 323 13.62 6.69 33.73
CA PRO A 323 14.30 6.55 32.45
C PRO A 323 13.55 5.60 31.51
N VAL A 324 13.28 6.06 30.29
CA VAL A 324 12.62 5.30 29.21
C VAL A 324 13.51 5.10 27.99
N GLY A 325 14.59 5.89 27.90
CA GLY A 325 15.66 5.70 26.95
C GLY A 325 16.96 6.32 27.42
N THR A 326 18.00 6.17 26.62
CA THR A 326 19.33 6.74 26.87
C THR A 326 19.84 7.43 25.61
N LEU A 327 20.30 8.66 25.78
CA LEU A 327 21.15 9.37 24.84
C LEU A 327 22.60 9.11 25.23
N THR A 328 23.40 8.54 24.35
CA THR A 328 24.85 8.40 24.56
C THR A 328 25.60 9.35 23.64
N VAL A 329 26.51 10.12 24.22
CA VAL A 329 27.43 11.00 23.51
C VAL A 329 28.83 10.73 24.06
N ASN A 330 29.78 10.35 23.19
CA ASN A 330 31.16 10.00 23.56
C ASN A 330 31.27 8.93 24.65
N GLY A 331 30.38 7.94 24.65
CA GLY A 331 30.34 6.91 25.69
C GLY A 331 29.82 7.39 27.05
N THR A 332 29.43 8.66 27.18
CA THR A 332 28.69 9.15 28.36
C THR A 332 27.19 9.00 28.09
N ASP A 333 26.50 8.33 29.02
CA ASP A 333 25.06 8.12 28.96
C ASP A 333 24.29 9.22 29.70
N TYR A 334 23.26 9.74 29.04
CA TYR A 334 22.31 10.72 29.56
C TYR A 334 20.91 10.10 29.49
N PRO A 335 20.19 9.98 30.62
CA PRO A 335 18.87 9.37 30.62
C PRO A 335 17.84 10.28 29.94
N ILE A 336 16.95 9.68 29.16
CA ILE A 336 15.73 10.30 28.66
C ILE A 336 14.61 9.82 29.58
N ARG A 337 13.99 10.74 30.33
CA ARG A 337 13.05 10.42 31.41
C ARG A 337 11.64 10.93 31.12
N ALA A 338 10.66 10.13 31.52
CA ALA A 338 9.25 10.48 31.43
C ALA A 338 8.92 11.72 32.28
N GLY A 339 8.25 12.70 31.68
CA GLY A 339 7.86 13.95 32.30
C GLY A 339 8.97 14.95 32.58
N ILE A 340 10.20 14.69 32.13
CA ILE A 340 11.32 15.65 32.21
C ILE A 340 11.78 16.01 30.81
N GLU A 341 12.35 15.05 30.09
CA GLU A 341 12.77 15.26 28.71
C GLU A 341 11.57 15.10 27.76
N LEU A 342 10.84 13.99 27.86
CA LEU A 342 9.70 13.68 26.99
C LEU A 342 8.51 13.17 27.83
N SER A 343 7.29 13.26 27.30
CA SER A 343 6.07 12.74 27.96
C SER A 343 5.22 11.93 26.98
N GLU A 344 4.13 11.34 27.49
CA GLU A 344 3.10 10.66 26.70
C GLU A 344 2.53 11.56 25.59
N ARG A 345 2.58 11.12 24.34
CA ARG A 345 2.07 11.81 23.15
C ARG A 345 0.61 12.19 23.32
N ALA A 346 -0.18 11.27 23.87
CA ALA A 346 -1.60 11.43 24.13
C ALA A 346 -1.90 12.04 25.52
N TYR A 347 -1.04 12.93 26.02
CA TYR A 347 -1.18 13.51 27.37
C TYR A 347 -2.55 14.15 27.60
N ASP A 348 -3.08 14.88 26.60
CA ASP A 348 -4.37 15.57 26.72
C ASP A 348 -5.56 14.68 26.29
N ARG A 349 -5.34 13.36 26.09
CA ARG A 349 -6.42 12.42 25.75
C ARG A 349 -7.39 12.23 26.92
N PRO A 350 -8.70 12.49 26.74
CA PRO A 350 -9.67 12.45 27.85
C PRO A 350 -9.68 11.11 28.60
N SER A 351 -9.63 9.98 27.91
CA SER A 351 -9.60 8.64 28.52
C SER A 351 -8.33 8.31 29.31
N LEU A 352 -7.24 9.07 29.13
CA LEU A 352 -6.01 8.94 29.94
C LEU A 352 -5.99 9.89 31.15
N SER A 353 -6.98 10.78 31.25
CA SER A 353 -7.08 11.73 32.36
C SER A 353 -7.17 11.01 33.70
N GLY A 354 -6.26 11.37 34.63
CA GLY A 354 -6.14 10.72 35.95
C GLY A 354 -5.37 9.40 35.96
N LEU A 355 -4.97 8.85 34.80
CA LEU A 355 -4.11 7.67 34.70
C LEU A 355 -2.62 8.03 34.54
N LEU A 356 -2.32 9.24 34.06
CA LEU A 356 -0.97 9.76 33.84
C LEU A 356 -0.17 9.87 35.15
N GLN A 357 1.00 9.23 35.20
CA GLN A 357 1.90 9.22 36.37
C GLN A 357 3.11 10.16 36.26
N HIS A 358 3.18 10.94 35.18
CA HIS A 358 4.23 11.95 34.95
C HIS A 358 3.61 13.26 34.46
N GLN A 359 4.36 14.35 34.56
CA GLN A 359 3.96 15.69 34.13
C GLN A 359 4.18 15.88 32.63
N LYS A 360 3.51 16.87 32.02
CA LYS A 360 3.73 17.24 30.63
C LYS A 360 5.10 17.92 30.48
N ALA A 361 5.98 17.35 29.65
CA ALA A 361 7.26 17.94 29.29
C ALA A 361 7.05 19.19 28.42
N ARG A 362 8.13 19.91 28.12
CA ARG A 362 8.06 21.12 27.30
C ARG A 362 7.60 20.76 25.88
N THR A 363 6.39 21.19 25.51
CA THR A 363 5.85 21.02 24.16
C THR A 363 6.73 21.73 23.11
N ALA A 364 7.01 21.03 22.02
CA ALA A 364 7.55 21.57 20.77
C ALA A 364 6.41 21.95 19.81
N VAL A 365 5.48 21.02 19.57
CA VAL A 365 4.36 21.16 18.63
C VAL A 365 3.15 20.41 19.18
N ASP A 366 1.98 21.01 19.00
CA ASP A 366 0.66 20.43 19.25
C ASP A 366 -0.06 20.21 17.92
N PHE A 367 -0.83 19.13 17.80
CA PHE A 367 -1.67 18.86 16.62
C PHE A 367 -2.83 17.94 16.99
N GLU A 368 -3.89 17.98 16.19
CA GLU A 368 -5.09 17.17 16.40
C GLU A 368 -4.87 15.73 15.93
N GLU A 369 -5.33 14.78 16.74
CA GLU A 369 -5.31 13.36 16.42
C GLU A 369 -6.58 12.69 16.97
N ALA A 370 -7.01 11.60 16.37
CA ALA A 370 -8.16 10.83 16.80
C ALA A 370 -7.77 9.37 16.99
N THR A 371 -8.36 8.71 17.97
CA THR A 371 -8.15 7.28 18.17
C THR A 371 -8.91 6.48 17.09
N PRO A 372 -8.57 5.19 16.87
CA PRO A 372 -9.37 4.35 15.97
C PRO A 372 -10.85 4.27 16.34
N GLU A 373 -11.18 4.49 17.61
CA GLU A 373 -12.55 4.55 18.13
C GLU A 373 -13.23 5.92 17.96
N GLY A 374 -12.51 6.92 17.44
CA GLY A 374 -13.01 8.27 17.18
C GLY A 374 -12.95 9.23 18.37
N GLU A 375 -12.10 8.97 19.37
CA GLU A 375 -11.85 9.93 20.45
C GLU A 375 -10.82 10.96 20.01
N ASP A 376 -11.25 12.21 19.79
CA ASP A 376 -10.38 13.34 19.44
C ASP A 376 -9.55 13.83 20.63
N TYR A 377 -8.29 14.15 20.39
CA TYR A 377 -7.39 14.72 21.39
C TYR A 377 -6.28 15.56 20.75
N ILE A 378 -5.62 16.39 21.56
CA ILE A 378 -4.40 17.08 21.14
C ILE A 378 -3.21 16.18 21.45
N ALA A 379 -2.48 15.80 20.42
CA ALA A 379 -1.24 15.07 20.51
C ALA A 379 -0.04 16.02 20.56
N HIS A 380 1.06 15.55 21.17
CA HIS A 380 2.23 16.38 21.44
C HIS A 380 3.54 15.76 20.95
N LEU A 381 4.38 16.60 20.35
CA LEU A 381 5.83 16.40 20.31
C LEU A 381 6.48 17.34 21.32
N TYR A 382 7.50 16.84 22.02
CA TYR A 382 8.20 17.53 23.10
C TYR A 382 9.61 17.92 22.69
N GLN A 383 10.12 19.01 23.28
CA GLN A 383 11.49 19.47 23.13
C GLN A 383 12.26 19.36 24.45
N ALA A 384 13.42 18.69 24.42
CA ALA A 384 14.35 18.61 25.55
C ALA A 384 15.75 19.08 25.16
N ASP A 385 16.43 19.80 26.07
CA ASP A 385 17.84 20.16 25.92
C ASP A 385 18.67 19.39 26.95
N ILE A 386 19.40 18.38 26.51
CA ILE A 386 20.27 17.57 27.36
C ILE A 386 21.68 18.16 27.32
N ARG A 387 22.09 18.81 28.42
CA ARG A 387 23.42 19.42 28.54
C ARG A 387 24.50 18.35 28.66
N LEU A 388 25.56 18.50 27.87
CA LEU A 388 26.71 17.60 27.89
C LEU A 388 27.66 17.98 29.01
N ALA A 389 28.27 16.97 29.64
CA ALA A 389 29.24 17.17 30.71
C ALA A 389 30.53 17.88 30.24
N ALA A 390 30.89 17.70 28.97
CA ALA A 390 31.97 18.39 28.29
C ALA A 390 31.60 18.63 26.82
N ALA A 391 32.15 19.69 26.24
CA ALA A 391 32.01 19.92 24.81
C ALA A 391 32.66 18.77 24.04
N SER A 392 31.99 18.27 23.01
CA SER A 392 32.46 17.14 22.23
C SER A 392 32.76 17.54 20.79
N THR A 393 33.96 17.25 20.28
CA THR A 393 34.39 17.62 18.92
C THR A 393 34.28 16.49 17.89
N ASP A 394 33.98 15.26 18.31
CA ASP A 394 33.67 14.11 17.46
C ASP A 394 32.64 13.27 18.20
N SER A 395 31.38 13.34 17.78
CA SER A 395 30.27 12.74 18.52
C SER A 395 29.54 11.76 17.64
N ARG A 396 29.49 10.49 18.06
CA ARG A 396 28.35 9.65 17.69
C ARG A 396 27.25 9.93 18.69
N VAL A 397 26.09 10.35 18.19
CA VAL A 397 24.87 10.46 19.00
C VAL A 397 24.14 9.14 18.89
N ARG A 398 24.03 8.39 19.99
CA ARG A 398 23.30 7.12 20.02
C ARG A 398 22.04 7.27 20.86
N ILE A 399 20.88 6.95 20.29
CA ILE A 399 19.61 6.86 20.99
C ILE A 399 19.28 5.39 21.21
N THR A 400 19.03 5.01 22.46
CA THR A 400 18.68 3.65 22.85
C THR A 400 17.41 3.64 23.67
N PRO A 401 16.28 3.12 23.15
CA PRO A 401 15.11 2.83 23.98
C PRO A 401 15.47 1.78 25.05
N THR A 402 15.03 1.97 26.28
CA THR A 402 15.37 1.07 27.40
C THR A 402 14.16 0.42 28.06
N ASP A 403 12.98 1.02 27.98
CA ASP A 403 11.76 0.44 28.56
C ASP A 403 10.98 -0.39 27.53
N PRO A 404 10.76 -1.70 27.73
CA PRO A 404 10.10 -2.57 26.76
C PRO A 404 8.61 -2.29 26.59
N LYS A 405 8.00 -1.48 27.46
CA LYS A 405 6.56 -1.13 27.41
C LYS A 405 6.30 0.25 26.81
N VAL A 406 7.34 1.06 26.67
CA VAL A 406 7.23 2.42 26.16
C VAL A 406 7.83 2.49 24.77
N LEU A 407 7.05 3.01 23.83
CA LEU A 407 7.58 3.39 22.53
C LEU A 407 8.22 4.77 22.68
N LEU A 408 9.53 4.85 22.43
CA LEU A 408 10.26 6.11 22.35
C LEU A 408 10.44 6.47 20.89
N ASP A 409 9.93 7.62 20.45
CA ASP A 409 10.13 8.13 19.09
C ASP A 409 10.82 9.50 19.11
N ILE A 410 11.87 9.63 18.32
CA ILE A 410 12.66 10.84 18.11
C ILE A 410 12.48 11.30 16.66
N TYR A 411 11.95 12.50 16.49
CA TYR A 411 11.66 13.12 15.21
C TYR A 411 12.78 14.04 14.73
N GLY A 412 13.51 14.65 15.68
CA GLY A 412 14.61 15.56 15.35
C GLY A 412 15.68 15.55 16.42
N ILE A 413 16.93 15.74 15.98
CA ILE A 413 18.09 15.88 16.86
C ILE A 413 18.84 17.15 16.45
N GLY A 414 19.11 18.03 17.40
CA GLY A 414 19.89 19.24 17.24
C GLY A 414 21.16 19.21 18.08
N LEU A 415 22.30 19.48 17.49
CA LEU A 415 23.54 19.73 18.24
C LEU A 415 23.62 21.22 18.55
N VAL A 416 23.62 21.57 19.83
CA VAL A 416 23.68 22.97 20.28
C VAL A 416 25.13 23.35 20.55
N ALA A 417 25.66 24.31 19.80
CA ALA A 417 27.01 24.84 19.98
C ALA A 417 27.09 25.86 21.15
N PRO A 418 28.30 26.20 21.63
CA PRO A 418 28.47 27.16 22.73
C PRO A 418 27.89 28.56 22.44
N ASP A 419 27.85 28.97 21.18
CA ASP A 419 27.27 30.24 20.73
C ASP A 419 25.73 30.19 20.61
N GLY A 420 25.12 29.04 20.89
CA GLY A 420 23.69 28.81 20.80
C GLY A 420 23.19 28.42 19.40
N SER A 421 24.07 28.36 18.39
CA SER A 421 23.70 27.83 17.07
C SER A 421 23.34 26.34 17.16
N VAL A 422 22.40 25.90 16.32
CA VAL A 422 21.92 24.51 16.31
C VAL A 422 22.16 23.90 14.95
N GLN A 423 22.89 22.79 14.91
CA GLN A 423 22.96 21.93 13.73
C GLN A 423 21.89 20.85 13.85
N SER A 424 20.90 20.87 12.96
CA SER A 424 19.92 19.79 12.86
C SER A 424 20.54 18.56 12.18
N LEU A 425 20.30 17.39 12.76
CA LEU A 425 20.57 16.09 12.16
C LEU A 425 19.26 15.52 11.61
N GLY A 426 19.34 14.89 10.45
CA GLY A 426 18.24 14.19 9.81
C GLY A 426 18.57 12.74 9.51
N LEU A 427 17.71 12.13 8.68
CA LEU A 427 17.84 10.72 8.30
C LEU A 427 19.17 10.39 7.60
N GLY A 428 19.70 11.31 6.79
CA GLY A 428 21.00 11.15 6.11
C GLY A 428 22.22 11.17 7.05
N ASP A 429 22.06 11.62 8.29
CA ASP A 429 23.14 11.62 9.29
C ASP A 429 23.19 10.30 10.08
N ARG A 430 22.15 9.46 9.96
CA ARG A 430 22.07 8.14 10.58
C ARG A 430 23.16 7.21 10.02
N ASP A 431 23.78 6.44 10.90
CA ASP A 431 24.74 5.40 10.53
C ASP A 431 24.07 4.34 9.64
N GLY A 432 24.78 3.90 8.60
CA GLY A 432 24.22 3.05 7.55
C GLY A 432 23.58 3.81 6.38
N LEU A 433 23.21 5.09 6.54
CA LEU A 433 22.70 5.94 5.46
C LEU A 433 23.72 7.01 5.06
N GLU A 434 23.77 7.41 3.79
CA GLU A 434 24.64 8.48 3.32
C GLU A 434 23.89 9.36 2.32
N ARG A 435 23.82 10.67 2.56
CA ARG A 435 23.24 11.59 1.59
C ARG A 435 24.19 11.74 0.40
N VAL A 436 23.76 11.28 -0.77
CA VAL A 436 24.51 11.35 -2.03
C VAL A 436 23.93 12.38 -3.01
N GLY A 437 22.73 12.88 -2.73
CA GLY A 437 22.08 13.95 -3.50
C GLY A 437 20.85 14.53 -2.78
N PRO A 438 20.24 15.58 -3.34
CA PRO A 438 18.95 16.08 -2.86
C PRO A 438 17.90 14.97 -2.92
N GLY A 439 17.31 14.59 -1.78
CA GLY A 439 16.32 13.52 -1.71
C GLY A 439 16.85 12.10 -1.96
N VAL A 440 18.17 11.89 -2.03
CA VAL A 440 18.78 10.58 -2.30
C VAL A 440 19.72 10.18 -1.17
N LEU A 441 19.40 9.08 -0.50
CA LEU A 441 20.22 8.44 0.52
C LEU A 441 20.73 7.10 0.00
N ARG A 442 22.03 6.84 0.09
CA ARG A 442 22.60 5.51 -0.11
C ARG A 442 22.45 4.71 1.19
N ASN A 443 21.85 3.53 1.11
CA ASN A 443 21.82 2.57 2.22
C ASN A 443 23.02 1.62 2.12
N THR A 444 24.02 1.87 2.94
CA THR A 444 25.24 1.06 3.07
C THR A 444 25.04 -0.20 3.93
N SER A 445 23.92 -0.27 4.65
CA SER A 445 23.51 -1.43 5.46
C SER A 445 22.43 -2.27 4.78
N ALA A 446 22.13 -2.06 3.49
CA ALA A 446 21.11 -2.84 2.80
C ALA A 446 21.45 -4.35 2.80
N LEU A 447 20.49 -5.19 3.19
CA LEU A 447 20.63 -6.64 3.03
C LEU A 447 20.70 -6.98 1.53
N PRO A 448 21.47 -8.00 1.13
CA PRO A 448 21.42 -8.49 -0.25
C PRO A 448 20.00 -8.94 -0.59
N ARG A 449 19.57 -8.78 -1.86
CA ARG A 449 18.24 -9.23 -2.28
C ARG A 449 18.01 -10.73 -2.07
N ALA A 450 19.07 -11.52 -2.25
CA ALA A 450 19.09 -12.94 -1.89
C ALA A 450 20.31 -13.22 -1.00
N TYR A 451 20.11 -13.92 0.11
CA TYR A 451 21.17 -14.18 1.09
C TYR A 451 20.84 -15.41 1.94
N VAL A 452 21.88 -15.97 2.56
CA VAL A 452 21.78 -17.14 3.43
C VAL A 452 21.98 -16.71 4.89
N LEU A 453 21.09 -17.15 5.78
CA LEU A 453 21.25 -17.01 7.22
C LEU A 453 21.05 -18.35 7.94
N PRO A 454 21.97 -18.71 8.85
CA PRO A 454 21.86 -19.94 9.63
C PRO A 454 20.87 -19.80 10.79
N ARG A 455 20.98 -18.72 11.55
CA ARG A 455 20.14 -18.49 12.74
C ARG A 455 18.73 -18.12 12.33
N SER A 456 17.75 -18.80 12.91
CA SER A 456 16.34 -18.55 12.66
C SER A 456 15.54 -18.51 13.95
N GLN A 457 14.46 -17.74 13.96
CA GLN A 457 13.49 -17.70 15.04
C GLN A 457 12.10 -17.92 14.46
N ALA A 458 11.38 -18.92 14.95
CA ALA A 458 10.00 -19.14 14.54
C ALA A 458 9.08 -18.11 15.21
N PHE A 459 8.10 -17.63 14.44
CA PHE A 459 6.95 -16.92 14.99
C PHE A 459 5.66 -17.50 14.42
N SER A 460 4.58 -17.45 15.18
CA SER A 460 3.30 -18.02 14.77
C SER A 460 2.20 -16.98 15.02
N PRO A 461 1.58 -16.41 13.96
CA PRO A 461 0.45 -15.51 14.11
C PRO A 461 -0.71 -16.14 14.89
N ALA A 462 -0.87 -17.46 14.82
CA ALA A 462 -1.90 -18.17 15.59
C ALA A 462 -1.65 -18.13 17.11
N ARG A 463 -0.38 -18.06 17.55
CA ARG A 463 -0.01 -17.93 18.97
C ARG A 463 0.13 -16.48 19.41
N GLN A 464 0.28 -15.56 18.47
CA GLN A 464 0.38 -14.12 18.67
C GLN A 464 -0.65 -13.38 17.82
N PRO A 465 -1.97 -13.67 17.99
CA PRO A 465 -3.00 -13.07 17.14
C PRO A 465 -3.09 -11.55 17.30
N ASP A 466 -2.61 -11.04 18.43
CA ASP A 466 -2.62 -9.62 18.77
C ASP A 466 -1.40 -8.86 18.23
N GLN A 467 -0.44 -9.56 17.58
CA GLN A 467 0.74 -8.94 16.99
C GLN A 467 0.70 -9.01 15.46
N THR A 468 0.92 -7.88 14.81
CA THR A 468 1.13 -7.85 13.35
C THR A 468 2.48 -8.46 13.01
N ALA A 469 2.63 -8.97 11.80
CA ALA A 469 3.91 -9.51 11.33
C ALA A 469 5.03 -8.45 11.43
N THR A 470 4.67 -7.17 11.33
CA THR A 470 5.57 -6.04 11.46
C THR A 470 6.02 -5.76 12.89
N GLN A 471 5.11 -5.87 13.87
CA GLN A 471 5.48 -5.79 15.30
C GLN A 471 6.45 -6.90 15.70
N ILE A 472 6.40 -8.03 15.01
CA ILE A 472 7.31 -9.16 15.25
C ILE A 472 8.71 -8.89 14.69
N VAL A 473 8.85 -8.34 13.47
CA VAL A 473 10.18 -8.02 12.91
C VAL A 473 10.86 -6.82 13.58
N THR A 474 10.08 -5.99 14.26
CA THR A 474 10.56 -4.82 15.03
C THR A 474 10.62 -5.09 16.52
N ALA A 475 10.36 -6.33 16.95
CA ALA A 475 10.36 -6.69 18.35
C ALA A 475 11.74 -6.50 18.99
N PRO A 476 11.78 -6.11 20.29
CA PRO A 476 13.02 -6.06 21.06
C PRO A 476 13.90 -7.29 20.91
N GLY A 477 15.19 -7.09 20.65
CA GLY A 477 16.19 -8.14 20.52
C GLY A 477 16.25 -8.81 19.14
N VAL A 478 15.40 -8.42 18.19
CA VAL A 478 15.46 -8.92 16.81
C VAL A 478 16.48 -8.12 16.00
N ASP A 479 17.48 -8.82 15.46
CA ASP A 479 18.46 -8.28 14.51
C ASP A 479 18.38 -9.06 13.19
N LEU A 480 17.73 -8.47 12.18
CA LEU A 480 17.48 -9.12 10.88
C LEU A 480 18.75 -9.33 10.05
N HIS A 481 19.87 -8.69 10.42
CA HIS A 481 21.19 -8.97 9.84
C HIS A 481 21.80 -10.27 10.35
N ARG A 482 21.31 -10.75 11.49
CA ARG A 482 21.87 -11.90 12.20
C ARG A 482 20.93 -13.09 12.32
N GLN A 483 19.63 -12.87 12.17
CA GLN A 483 18.64 -13.93 12.26
C GLN A 483 17.48 -13.68 11.29
N VAL A 484 16.94 -14.77 10.75
CA VAL A 484 15.70 -14.74 9.98
C VAL A 484 14.50 -15.12 10.85
N LEU A 485 13.42 -14.36 10.76
CA LEU A 485 12.15 -14.74 11.38
C LEU A 485 11.35 -15.60 10.42
N ILE A 486 10.99 -16.82 10.81
CA ILE A 486 10.27 -17.79 9.96
C ILE A 486 8.85 -17.99 10.50
N GLU A 487 7.84 -17.85 9.65
CA GLU A 487 6.46 -18.09 10.06
C GLU A 487 6.14 -19.59 10.16
N GLY A 488 5.74 -20.03 11.35
CA GLY A 488 5.30 -21.38 11.64
C GLY A 488 5.52 -21.80 13.10
N ASP A 489 5.10 -23.01 13.44
CA ASP A 489 5.17 -23.54 14.81
C ASP A 489 6.50 -24.22 15.18
N SER A 490 7.40 -24.40 14.20
CA SER A 490 8.70 -25.04 14.39
C SER A 490 9.70 -24.53 13.37
N THR A 491 10.87 -24.10 13.84
CA THR A 491 12.07 -24.02 13.01
C THR A 491 12.51 -25.45 12.72
N ALA A 492 12.49 -25.85 11.45
CA ALA A 492 13.15 -27.07 11.03
C ALA A 492 14.63 -26.72 10.82
N GLY A 493 15.40 -26.71 11.91
CA GLY A 493 16.84 -26.49 11.88
C GLY A 493 17.41 -26.42 13.31
N PRO A 494 18.54 -27.08 13.61
CA PRO A 494 19.27 -26.84 14.86
C PRO A 494 19.74 -25.38 14.92
N ASP A 495 19.84 -24.79 16.12
CA ASP A 495 20.55 -23.52 16.33
C ASP A 495 21.99 -23.66 15.83
N PRO A 496 22.40 -23.03 14.70
CA PRO A 496 23.70 -23.33 14.15
C PRO A 496 24.79 -22.59 14.93
N VAL A 497 25.87 -23.30 15.24
CA VAL A 497 27.14 -22.70 15.68
C VAL A 497 27.90 -22.30 14.41
N GLY A 498 27.96 -21.01 14.09
CA GLY A 498 28.59 -20.49 12.88
C GLY A 498 28.62 -18.96 12.85
N SER A 499 29.10 -18.37 11.74
CA SER A 499 29.01 -16.91 11.53
C SER A 499 27.54 -16.48 11.47
N ASP A 500 27.15 -15.54 12.32
CA ASP A 500 25.79 -15.02 12.38
C ASP A 500 25.45 -14.08 11.21
N LEU A 501 26.41 -13.66 10.38
CA LEU A 501 26.17 -12.65 9.34
C LEU A 501 25.57 -13.24 8.05
N ALA A 502 24.69 -12.47 7.41
CA ALA A 502 24.11 -12.78 6.11
C ALA A 502 25.18 -12.97 5.02
N VAL A 503 25.12 -14.10 4.31
CA VAL A 503 26.00 -14.38 3.16
C VAL A 503 25.24 -14.13 1.86
N PRO A 504 25.67 -13.22 0.97
CA PRO A 504 24.99 -12.97 -0.29
C PRO A 504 24.85 -14.23 -1.16
N ALA A 505 23.70 -14.39 -1.80
CA ALA A 505 23.43 -15.44 -2.79
C ALA A 505 23.28 -14.82 -4.19
N LEU A 506 23.64 -15.59 -5.23
CA LEU A 506 23.67 -15.11 -6.60
C LEU A 506 22.31 -15.29 -7.28
N LEU A 507 21.70 -14.19 -7.72
CA LEU A 507 20.54 -14.21 -8.61
C LEU A 507 21.00 -14.47 -10.05
N GLN A 508 20.43 -15.49 -10.70
CA GLN A 508 20.82 -15.89 -12.07
C GLN A 508 19.75 -15.51 -13.09
N ASP A 509 18.51 -15.94 -12.86
CA ASP A 509 17.36 -15.61 -13.70
C ASP A 509 16.30 -14.93 -12.84
N VAL A 510 15.87 -13.73 -13.23
CA VAL A 510 14.84 -12.97 -12.52
C VAL A 510 13.72 -12.67 -13.50
N GLY A 511 12.64 -13.45 -13.41
CA GLY A 511 11.42 -13.26 -14.19
C GLY A 511 10.21 -13.00 -13.28
N PRO A 512 9.06 -12.64 -13.89
CA PRO A 512 7.82 -12.40 -13.14
C PRO A 512 7.26 -13.67 -12.48
N ASN A 513 7.49 -14.84 -13.08
CA ASN A 513 6.95 -16.13 -12.61
C ASN A 513 8.04 -17.11 -12.16
N GLU A 514 9.31 -16.79 -12.35
CA GLU A 514 10.43 -17.69 -12.02
C GLU A 514 11.62 -16.88 -11.53
N VAL A 515 12.26 -17.32 -10.45
CA VAL A 515 13.51 -16.75 -9.96
C VAL A 515 14.46 -17.88 -9.61
N ARG A 516 15.65 -17.89 -10.22
CA ARG A 516 16.73 -18.84 -9.91
C ARG A 516 17.81 -18.18 -9.07
N VAL A 517 18.17 -18.84 -7.96
CA VAL A 517 19.21 -18.40 -7.03
C VAL A 517 20.22 -19.51 -6.84
N THR A 518 21.51 -19.17 -6.89
CA THR A 518 22.59 -20.08 -6.43
C THR A 518 23.10 -19.60 -5.09
N ALA A 519 23.18 -20.52 -4.14
CA ALA A 519 23.55 -20.24 -2.77
C ALA A 519 24.57 -21.24 -2.26
N SER A 520 25.33 -20.87 -1.23
CA SER A 520 26.24 -21.77 -0.53
C SER A 520 26.06 -21.63 0.97
N ALA A 521 26.02 -22.75 1.66
CA ALA A 521 25.88 -22.80 3.11
C ALA A 521 26.91 -23.77 3.70
N THR A 522 27.49 -23.42 4.84
CA THR A 522 28.44 -24.28 5.57
C THR A 522 27.77 -25.07 6.70
N VAL A 523 26.58 -24.64 7.11
CA VAL A 523 25.72 -25.23 8.13
C VAL A 523 24.27 -25.21 7.63
N PRO A 524 23.35 -26.02 8.18
CA PRO A 524 21.94 -25.91 7.85
C PRO A 524 21.46 -24.48 8.02
N SER A 525 20.84 -23.93 6.97
CA SER A 525 20.53 -22.50 6.87
C SER A 525 19.24 -22.28 6.10
N TYR A 526 18.75 -21.03 6.13
CA TYR A 526 17.72 -20.58 5.21
C TYR A 526 18.36 -19.75 4.10
N LEU A 527 17.98 -20.01 2.85
CA LEU A 527 18.08 -19.01 1.78
C LEU A 527 16.86 -18.11 1.88
N ILE A 528 17.08 -16.80 1.98
CA ILE A 528 16.07 -15.76 1.98
C ILE A 528 16.15 -15.02 0.64
N LEU A 529 14.99 -14.75 0.07
CA LEU A 529 14.82 -13.88 -1.10
C LEU A 529 13.84 -12.78 -0.70
N ASN A 530 14.34 -11.54 -0.61
CA ASN A 530 13.58 -10.33 -0.25
C ASN A 530 12.69 -9.83 -1.39
N ASP A 531 11.91 -10.75 -1.94
CA ASP A 531 10.77 -10.49 -2.82
C ASP A 531 9.50 -10.99 -2.12
N PHE A 532 8.37 -10.37 -2.41
CA PHE A 532 7.12 -10.69 -1.72
C PHE A 532 6.66 -12.12 -1.95
N THR A 533 6.23 -12.75 -0.86
CA THR A 533 5.63 -14.08 -0.90
C THR A 533 4.12 -14.00 -1.10
N HIS A 534 3.61 -14.91 -1.93
CA HIS A 534 2.21 -15.05 -2.26
C HIS A 534 1.83 -16.53 -2.33
N ARG A 535 0.55 -16.82 -2.07
CA ARG A 535 0.01 -18.17 -2.30
C ARG A 535 0.12 -18.50 -3.79
N GLY A 536 0.89 -19.53 -4.12
CA GLY A 536 1.18 -19.94 -5.51
C GLY A 536 2.66 -20.06 -5.82
N TRP A 537 3.54 -19.47 -5.01
CA TRP A 537 4.97 -19.74 -5.10
C TRP A 537 5.28 -21.15 -4.61
N THR A 538 6.05 -21.87 -5.40
CA THR A 538 6.67 -23.16 -5.07
C THR A 538 8.17 -23.02 -5.21
N ALA A 539 8.93 -23.90 -4.55
CA ALA A 539 10.37 -23.92 -4.69
C ALA A 539 10.89 -25.32 -4.96
N ARG A 540 12.04 -25.38 -5.63
CA ARG A 540 12.87 -26.58 -5.73
C ARG A 540 14.28 -26.25 -5.26
N VAL A 541 14.88 -27.15 -4.49
CA VAL A 541 16.29 -27.12 -4.09
C VAL A 541 16.96 -28.28 -4.80
N ASP A 542 17.91 -28.00 -5.68
CA ASP A 542 18.59 -28.99 -6.54
C ASP A 542 17.60 -29.89 -7.31
N GLY A 543 16.54 -29.27 -7.83
CA GLY A 543 15.47 -29.94 -8.57
C GLY A 543 14.44 -30.67 -7.71
N GLN A 544 14.66 -30.83 -6.40
CA GLN A 544 13.71 -31.49 -5.49
C GLN A 544 12.71 -30.50 -4.89
N PRO A 545 11.41 -30.84 -4.78
CA PRO A 545 10.42 -29.95 -4.17
C PRO A 545 10.82 -29.54 -2.74
N ALA A 546 10.77 -28.24 -2.47
CA ALA A 546 11.08 -27.66 -1.17
C ALA A 546 9.91 -26.80 -0.66
N ARG A 547 9.75 -26.75 0.66
CA ARG A 547 8.75 -25.88 1.29
C ARG A 547 9.20 -24.44 1.20
N VAL A 548 8.31 -23.58 0.69
CA VAL A 548 8.46 -22.12 0.79
C VAL A 548 7.94 -21.66 2.15
N TYR A 549 8.80 -20.96 2.88
CA TYR A 549 8.48 -20.31 4.15
C TYR A 549 8.24 -18.82 3.94
N ILE A 550 7.44 -18.22 4.81
CA ILE A 550 7.36 -16.76 4.94
C ILE A 550 8.47 -16.34 5.88
N ALA A 551 9.35 -15.46 5.41
CA ALA A 551 10.47 -14.91 6.15
C ALA A 551 10.28 -13.42 6.41
N ASN A 552 10.72 -12.93 7.58
CA ASN A 552 10.74 -11.52 7.95
C ASN A 552 9.42 -10.81 7.56
N ALA A 553 8.31 -11.31 8.10
CA ALA A 553 6.92 -10.89 7.88
C ALA A 553 6.29 -11.18 6.50
N MET A 554 7.02 -11.01 5.39
CA MET A 554 6.42 -11.04 4.04
C MET A 554 7.31 -11.52 2.90
N PHE A 555 8.57 -11.82 3.16
CA PHE A 555 9.50 -12.34 2.17
C PHE A 555 9.44 -13.86 2.10
N ARG A 556 10.18 -14.46 1.17
CA ARG A 556 10.19 -15.92 0.97
C ARG A 556 11.53 -16.52 1.36
N ALA A 557 11.48 -17.71 1.95
CA ALA A 557 12.68 -18.46 2.27
C ALA A 557 12.51 -19.96 1.98
N VAL A 558 13.63 -20.66 1.83
CA VAL A 558 13.71 -22.13 1.78
C VAL A 558 14.84 -22.61 2.69
N ALA A 559 14.64 -23.75 3.34
CA ALA A 559 15.72 -24.40 4.08
C ALA A 559 16.69 -25.06 3.09
N ILE A 560 17.99 -24.93 3.35
CA ILE A 560 19.08 -25.56 2.60
C ILE A 560 20.04 -26.24 3.58
N GLU A 561 20.57 -27.38 3.15
CA GLU A 561 21.59 -28.12 3.90
C GLU A 561 22.99 -27.50 3.67
N PRO A 562 24.04 -27.96 4.36
CA PRO A 562 25.41 -27.59 4.02
C PRO A 562 25.77 -28.04 2.59
N GLY A 563 26.25 -27.11 1.76
CA GLY A 563 26.60 -27.38 0.38
C GLY A 563 26.40 -26.18 -0.56
N GLN A 564 26.61 -26.42 -1.85
CA GLN A 564 26.17 -25.51 -2.91
C GLN A 564 24.81 -25.97 -3.42
N HIS A 565 23.89 -25.02 -3.55
CA HIS A 565 22.51 -25.32 -3.93
C HIS A 565 22.05 -24.40 -5.06
N THR A 566 21.26 -24.95 -5.97
CA THR A 566 20.46 -24.18 -6.92
C THR A 566 19.01 -24.22 -6.48
N ILE A 567 18.43 -23.03 -6.28
CA ILE A 567 17.06 -22.84 -5.81
C ILE A 567 16.25 -22.21 -6.93
N ASP A 568 15.20 -22.90 -7.37
CA ASP A 568 14.23 -22.41 -8.34
C ASP A 568 12.93 -22.04 -7.62
N PHE A 569 12.57 -20.77 -7.60
CA PHE A 569 11.24 -20.32 -7.20
C PHE A 569 10.34 -20.20 -8.42
N VAL A 570 9.18 -20.84 -8.42
CA VAL A 570 8.23 -20.83 -9.54
C VAL A 570 6.83 -20.47 -9.06
N PHE A 571 6.20 -19.49 -9.70
CA PHE A 571 4.85 -19.03 -9.40
C PHE A 571 3.81 -19.77 -10.26
N GLN A 572 3.08 -20.69 -9.63
CA GLN A 572 2.04 -21.52 -10.26
C GLN A 572 0.79 -21.57 -9.37
N PRO A 573 0.00 -20.47 -9.32
CA PRO A 573 -1.18 -20.43 -8.46
C PRO A 573 -2.27 -21.38 -8.98
N LEU A 574 -2.83 -22.20 -8.07
CA LEU A 574 -3.92 -23.13 -8.40
C LEU A 574 -5.16 -22.42 -8.96
N SER A 575 -5.41 -21.18 -8.55
CA SER A 575 -6.53 -20.37 -9.04
C SER A 575 -6.46 -20.11 -10.55
N HIS A 576 -5.26 -19.97 -11.13
CA HIS A 576 -5.08 -19.81 -12.57
C HIS A 576 -5.49 -21.09 -13.31
N VAL A 577 -5.09 -22.25 -12.81
CA VAL A 577 -5.45 -23.56 -13.39
C VAL A 577 -6.96 -23.79 -13.31
N ILE A 578 -7.55 -23.57 -12.13
CA ILE A 578 -9.01 -23.70 -11.93
C ILE A 578 -9.77 -22.75 -12.87
N GLY A 579 -9.34 -21.49 -12.96
CA GLY A 579 -9.94 -20.49 -13.85
C GLY A 579 -9.90 -20.95 -15.30
N ALA A 580 -8.74 -21.41 -15.79
CA ALA A 580 -8.58 -21.92 -17.16
C ALA A 580 -9.49 -23.12 -17.46
N VAL A 581 -9.62 -24.08 -16.52
CA VAL A 581 -10.50 -25.24 -16.67
C VAL A 581 -11.97 -24.81 -16.72
N ILE A 582 -12.42 -23.92 -15.83
CA ILE A 582 -13.79 -23.41 -15.85
C ILE A 582 -14.08 -22.69 -17.16
N SER A 583 -13.17 -21.83 -17.63
CA SER A 583 -13.31 -21.13 -18.91
C SER A 583 -13.40 -22.10 -20.10
N LEU A 584 -12.58 -23.16 -20.11
CA LEU A 584 -12.63 -24.18 -21.15
C LEU A 584 -13.95 -24.94 -21.14
N VAL A 585 -14.42 -25.39 -19.97
CA VAL A 585 -15.71 -26.07 -19.83
C VAL A 585 -16.86 -25.18 -20.27
N ALA A 586 -16.87 -23.91 -19.87
CA ALA A 586 -17.87 -22.94 -20.28
C ALA A 586 -17.86 -22.71 -21.79
N LEU A 587 -16.69 -22.61 -22.41
CA LEU A 587 -16.54 -22.46 -23.86
C LEU A 587 -17.07 -23.67 -24.61
N VAL A 588 -16.71 -24.89 -24.17
CA VAL A 588 -17.20 -26.14 -24.77
C VAL A 588 -18.72 -26.25 -24.63
N ALA A 589 -19.27 -25.92 -23.47
CA ALA A 589 -20.71 -25.91 -23.26
C ALA A 589 -21.42 -24.89 -24.16
N ALA A 590 -20.87 -23.68 -24.29
CA ALA A 590 -21.41 -22.65 -25.17
C ALA A 590 -21.41 -23.07 -26.64
N ILE A 591 -20.31 -23.66 -27.12
CA ILE A 591 -20.21 -24.21 -28.48
C ILE A 591 -21.21 -25.34 -28.67
N GLY A 592 -21.31 -26.27 -27.72
CA GLY A 592 -22.27 -27.38 -27.75
C GLY A 592 -23.71 -26.90 -27.86
N LEU A 593 -24.09 -25.90 -27.05
CA LEU A 593 -25.42 -25.28 -27.10
C LEU A 593 -25.68 -24.56 -28.44
N ALA A 594 -24.68 -23.85 -28.98
CA ALA A 594 -24.78 -23.19 -30.27
C ALA A 594 -24.98 -24.19 -31.42
N VAL A 595 -24.19 -25.28 -31.45
CA VAL A 595 -24.31 -26.36 -32.43
C VAL A 595 -25.67 -27.05 -32.30
N TYR A 596 -26.09 -27.39 -31.08
CA TYR A 596 -27.41 -27.98 -30.82
C TYR A 596 -28.54 -27.07 -31.32
N GLY A 597 -28.47 -25.77 -31.04
CA GLY A 597 -29.43 -24.78 -31.51
C GLY A 597 -29.47 -24.61 -33.03
N LEU A 598 -28.35 -24.78 -33.72
CA LEU A 598 -28.28 -24.78 -35.19
C LEU A 598 -28.84 -26.08 -35.79
N SER A 599 -28.58 -27.22 -35.14
CA SER A 599 -29.07 -28.53 -35.59
C SER A 599 -30.57 -28.73 -35.38
N SER A 600 -31.15 -28.17 -34.32
CA SER A 600 -32.59 -28.26 -34.01
C SER A 600 -33.47 -27.30 -34.81
N ARG A 601 -32.86 -26.41 -35.60
CA ARG A 601 -33.55 -25.51 -36.55
C ARG A 601 -33.58 -26.04 -37.99
N ARG A 602 -32.83 -27.12 -38.27
CA ARG A 602 -32.99 -27.92 -39.49
C ARG A 602 -34.03 -29.00 -39.22
#